data_AF-A0A968U975-F1
#
_entry.id   AF-A0A968U975-F1
#
_cell.length_a   1.000
_cell.length_b   1.000
_cell.length_c   1.000
_cell.angle_alpha   90.00
_cell.angle_beta   90.00
_cell.angle_gamma   90.00
#
_symmetry.space_group_name_H-M   'P 1'
#
loop_
_entity.id
_entity.type
_entity.pdbx_description
1 polymer ?
#
loop_
_entity_poly.entity_id
_entity_poly.type
_entity_poly.pdbx_seq_one_letter_code
_entity_poly.pdbx_strand_id
1 'polypeptide(L)' 'MAASRSIDSKQLSDHARIWYSLKCAIASSSGFRSWKSELAEGDMDNTSLDALVRRYLRETLETLAY' A
#
# COMPACT_ATOMS: atom_id res chain seq x y z
N MET A 1 -15.03 -3.65 32.32
CA MET A 1 -13.96 -4.61 31.95
C MET A 1 -13.80 -4.56 30.44
N ALA A 2 -12.72 -3.97 29.94
CA ALA A 2 -12.45 -3.88 28.50
C ALA A 2 -12.02 -5.26 27.98
N ALA A 3 -12.79 -5.84 27.06
CA ALA A 3 -12.43 -7.09 26.41
C ALA A 3 -11.17 -6.85 25.55
N SER A 4 -10.03 -7.33 26.03
CA SER A 4 -8.81 -7.47 25.25
C SER A 4 -9.14 -8.41 24.09
N ARG A 5 -9.40 -7.84 22.92
CA ARG A 5 -9.54 -8.59 21.68
C ARG A 5 -8.19 -9.23 21.40
N SER A 6 -8.00 -10.49 21.79
CA SER A 6 -6.88 -11.31 21.33
C SER A 6 -7.02 -11.40 19.82
N ILE A 7 -6.26 -10.58 19.11
CA ILE A 7 -6.24 -10.61 17.64
C ILE A 7 -5.69 -11.99 17.30
N ASP A 8 -6.56 -12.83 16.77
CA ASP A 8 -6.21 -14.20 16.41
C ASP A 8 -5.06 -14.15 15.40
N SER A 9 -3.97 -14.85 15.69
CA SER A 9 -2.75 -14.85 14.85
C SER A 9 -3.02 -15.31 13.42
N LYS A 10 -4.11 -16.07 13.21
CA LYS A 10 -4.61 -16.48 11.90
C LYS A 10 -5.27 -15.32 11.15
N GLN A 11 -6.03 -14.47 11.85
CA GLN A 11 -6.57 -13.21 11.29
C GLN A 11 -5.48 -12.22 10.90
N LEU A 12 -4.43 -12.11 11.72
CA LEU A 12 -3.26 -11.27 11.43
C LEU A 12 -2.51 -11.76 10.18
N SER A 13 -2.38 -13.07 10.03
CA SER A 13 -1.78 -13.71 8.86
C SER A 13 -2.63 -13.53 7.58
N ASP A 14 -3.95 -13.60 7.71
CA ASP A 14 -4.89 -13.38 6.61
C ASP A 14 -4.87 -11.92 6.14
N HIS A 15 -4.92 -10.97 7.08
CA HIS A 15 -4.74 -9.55 6.78
C HIS A 15 -3.42 -9.25 6.08
N ALA A 16 -2.32 -9.88 6.52
CA ALA A 16 -1.01 -9.73 5.87
C ALA A 16 -1.02 -10.27 4.43
N ARG A 17 -1.70 -11.40 4.18
CA ARG A 17 -1.86 -11.97 2.83
C ARG A 17 -2.74 -11.11 1.93
N ILE A 18 -3.84 -10.59 2.45
CA ILE A 18 -4.73 -9.66 1.72
C ILE A 18 -3.94 -8.40 1.36
N TRP A 19 -3.22 -7.82 2.31
CA TRP A 19 -2.39 -6.64 2.07
C TRP A 19 -1.30 -6.91 1.03
N TYR A 20 -0.63 -8.05 1.09
CA TYR A 20 0.36 -8.45 0.10
C TYR A 20 -0.24 -8.54 -1.31
N SER A 21 -1.38 -9.22 -1.44
CA SER A 21 -2.07 -9.39 -2.71
C SER A 21 -2.52 -8.06 -3.30
N LEU A 22 -3.04 -7.15 -2.45
CA LEU A 22 -3.42 -5.80 -2.85
C LEU A 22 -2.22 -5.00 -3.37
N LYS A 23 -1.09 -5.04 -2.65
CA LYS A 23 0.15 -4.38 -3.11
C LYS A 23 0.59 -4.88 -4.47
N CYS A 24 0.55 -6.19 -4.70
CA CYS A 24 0.89 -6.77 -6.00
C CYS A 24 -0.07 -6.32 -7.11
N ALA A 25 -1.38 -6.29 -6.84
CA ALA A 25 -2.38 -5.83 -7.80
C ALA A 25 -2.17 -4.35 -8.17
N ILE A 26 -1.92 -3.48 -7.17
CA ILE A 26 -1.62 -2.06 -7.39
C ILE A 26 -0.31 -1.92 -8.18
N ALA A 27 0.75 -2.64 -7.78
CA ALA A 27 2.04 -2.61 -8.46
C ALA A 27 1.97 -3.04 -9.94
N SER A 28 1.05 -3.95 -10.26
CA SER A 28 0.78 -4.42 -11.63
C SER A 28 -0.10 -3.46 -12.43
N SER A 29 -0.83 -2.55 -11.78
CA SER A 29 -1.71 -1.60 -12.45
C SER A 29 -0.94 -0.64 -13.36
N SER A 30 -1.58 -0.19 -14.44
CA SER A 30 -1.00 0.82 -15.34
C SER A 30 -0.81 2.17 -14.64
N GLY A 31 -1.79 2.61 -13.85
CA GLY A 31 -1.73 3.89 -13.12
C GLY A 31 -0.55 3.98 -12.15
N PHE A 32 -0.28 2.92 -11.38
CA PHE A 32 0.86 2.88 -10.48
C PHE A 32 2.21 2.90 -11.22
N ARG A 33 2.32 2.19 -12.36
CA ARG A 33 3.55 2.16 -13.15
C ARG A 33 3.85 3.51 -13.79
N SER A 34 2.84 4.18 -14.33
CA SER A 34 2.98 5.54 -14.86
C SER A 34 3.35 6.53 -13.76
N TRP A 35 2.61 6.55 -12.65
CA TRP A 35 2.92 7.41 -11.49
C TRP A 35 4.32 7.16 -10.93
N LYS A 36 4.73 5.89 -10.83
CA LYS A 36 6.08 5.53 -10.38
C LYS A 36 7.16 6.06 -11.34
N SER A 37 6.90 6.09 -12.64
CA SER A 37 7.82 6.65 -13.64
C SER A 37 7.93 8.17 -13.58
N GLU A 38 6.92 8.85 -13.04
CA GLU A 38 6.93 10.31 -12.83
C GLU A 38 7.65 10.70 -11.53
N LEU A 39 7.87 9.74 -10.62
CA LEU A 39 8.66 9.94 -9.42
C LEU A 39 10.15 10.11 -9.79
N ALA A 40 10.81 11.13 -9.22
CA ALA A 40 12.23 11.35 -9.44
C ALA A 40 13.07 10.13 -8.99
N GLU A 41 14.07 9.73 -9.79
CA GLU A 41 14.86 8.51 -9.57
C GLU A 41 15.52 8.45 -8.18
N GLY A 42 15.84 9.61 -7.56
CA GLY A 42 16.41 9.69 -6.21
C GLY A 42 15.46 9.33 -5.07
N ASP A 43 14.15 9.35 -5.30
CA ASP A 43 13.12 9.04 -4.30
C ASP A 43 12.77 7.53 -4.30
N MET A 44 13.18 6.81 -5.36
CA MET A 44 12.89 5.38 -5.57
C MET A 44 13.95 4.44 -5.00
N ASP A 45 15.21 4.86 -4.89
CA ASP A 45 16.35 3.96 -4.59
C ASP A 45 16.28 3.31 -3.20
N ASN A 46 15.63 3.98 -2.23
CA ASN A 46 15.53 3.49 -0.85
C ASN A 46 14.09 3.18 -0.39
N THR A 47 13.11 3.32 -1.28
CA THR A 47 11.69 3.25 -0.90
C THR A 47 11.13 1.86 -1.19
N SER A 48 10.79 1.14 -0.12
CA SER A 48 10.13 -0.17 -0.21
C SER A 48 8.80 -0.09 -0.99
N LEU A 49 8.42 -1.17 -1.68
CA LEU A 49 7.14 -1.27 -2.41
C LEU A 49 5.94 -0.88 -1.54
N ASP A 50 5.98 -1.23 -0.24
CA ASP A 50 4.95 -0.87 0.73
C ASP A 50 4.79 0.66 0.87
N ALA A 51 5.90 1.39 0.97
CA ALA A 51 5.90 2.84 1.08
C ALA A 51 5.45 3.51 -0.21
N LEU A 52 5.88 3.00 -1.38
CA LEU A 52 5.40 3.50 -2.68
C LEU A 52 3.89 3.29 -2.84
N VAL A 53 3.37 2.12 -2.50
CA VAL A 53 1.92 1.83 -2.58
C VAL A 53 1.14 2.74 -1.64
N ARG A 54 1.61 2.95 -0.41
CA ARG A 54 0.96 3.89 0.53
C ARG A 54 0.96 5.32 0.02
N ARG A 55 2.05 5.77 -0.59
CA ARG A 55 2.18 7.11 -1.16
C ARG A 55 1.22 7.29 -2.34
N TYR A 56 1.21 6.35 -3.28
CA TYR A 56 0.26 6.34 -4.40
C TYR A 56 -1.19 6.38 -3.93
N LEU A 57 -1.55 5.56 -2.93
CA LEU A 57 -2.89 5.57 -2.35
C LEU A 57 -3.23 6.90 -1.69
N ARG A 58 -2.28 7.54 -1.01
CA ARG A 58 -2.49 8.86 -0.40
C ARG A 58 -2.75 9.91 -1.48
N GLU A 59 -1.87 10.02 -2.48
CA GLU A 59 -2.00 11.01 -3.55
C GLU A 59 -3.30 10.80 -4.36
N THR A 60 -3.64 9.55 -4.70
CA THR A 60 -4.90 9.25 -5.42
C THR A 60 -6.15 9.54 -4.59
N LEU A 61 -6.12 9.36 -3.27
CA LEU A 61 -7.22 9.73 -2.39
C LEU A 61 -7.35 11.26 -2.23
N GLU A 62 -6.24 11.99 -2.17
CA GLU A 62 -6.23 13.45 -2.13
C GLU A 62 -6.82 14.05 -3.41
N THR A 63 -6.59 13.41 -4.56
CA THR A 63 -7.09 13.88 -5.86
C THR A 63 -8.62 13.68 -6.01
N LEU A 64 -9.21 12.73 -5.28
CA LEU A 64 -10.66 12.44 -5.31
C LEU A 64 -11.45 13.18 -4.23
N ALA A 65 -10.78 13.84 -3.28
CA ALA A 65 -11.41 14.56 -2.17
C ALA A 65 -11.75 16.03 -2.50
N TYR A 66 -11.67 16.42 -3.77
CA TYR A 66 -12.01 17.75 -4.28
C TYR A 66 -13.29 17.69 -5.11
#